data_AF-U2H783-F1
#
_entry.id   AF-U2H783-F1
#
_cell.length_a   1.000
_cell.length_b   1.000
_cell.length_c   1.000
_cell.angle_alpha   90.00
_cell.angle_beta   90.00
_cell.angle_gamma   90.00
#
_symmetry.space_group_name_H-M   'P 1'
#
loop_
_entity.id
_entity.type
_entity.pdbx_description
1 polymer ?
#
loop_
_entity_poly.entity_id
_entity_poly.type
_entity_poly.pdbx_seq_one_letter_code
_entity_poly.pdbx_strand_id
1 'polypeptide(L)'
;MDKGQILPFSDASAVWENLQQKNELHEKRIALKGFISLDQLRIRGNAFHCQLVDHEGHHLLHLILEKGRKNSLKLDIKNTEKANNLHYIDIDMQNSYILDNEGNNIPLQQNILLSFNIRYSKNAETKKFVQLQVTEDGKHAFFEEYAKKGQQYYLFTADSPRIDSLHP
;
A
#
# COMPACT_ATOMS: atom_id res chain seq x y z
N MET A 1 -5.55 18.28 3.08
CA MET A 1 -4.31 17.93 2.36
C MET A 1 -4.73 17.48 0.97
N ASP A 2 -4.20 18.04 -0.13
CA ASP A 2 -4.68 17.76 -1.50
C ASP A 2 -4.67 16.24 -1.86
N LYS A 3 -5.48 15.80 -2.83
CA LYS A 3 -5.49 14.40 -3.34
C LYS A 3 -4.30 14.13 -4.28
N GLY A 4 -3.68 15.18 -4.82
CA GLY A 4 -2.56 15.05 -5.76
C GLY A 4 -3.00 14.50 -7.12
N GLN A 5 -2.03 14.09 -7.93
CA GLN A 5 -2.27 13.55 -9.26
C GLN A 5 -2.87 12.14 -9.17
N ILE A 6 -4.14 12.00 -9.53
CA ILE A 6 -4.77 10.68 -9.69
C ILE A 6 -4.13 10.00 -10.90
N LEU A 7 -3.52 8.84 -10.67
CA LEU A 7 -2.94 8.06 -11.76
C LEU A 7 -4.08 7.32 -12.48
N PRO A 8 -4.08 7.28 -13.83
CA PRO A 8 -5.16 6.65 -14.59
C PRO A 8 -5.14 5.12 -14.47
N PHE A 9 -4.07 4.57 -13.89
CA PHE A 9 -3.84 3.15 -13.69
C PHE A 9 -3.86 2.79 -12.21
N SER A 10 -4.29 1.58 -11.90
CA SER A 10 -4.42 1.06 -10.52
C SER A 10 -4.35 -0.47 -10.51
N ASP A 11 -3.49 -1.01 -11.37
CA ASP A 11 -3.15 -2.43 -11.47
C ASP A 11 -1.64 -2.61 -11.24
N ALA A 12 -1.25 -3.82 -10.83
CA ALA A 12 0.13 -4.10 -10.43
C ALA A 12 1.14 -3.96 -11.57
N SER A 13 0.76 -4.31 -12.81
CA SER A 13 1.61 -4.12 -13.99
C SER A 13 1.93 -2.65 -14.23
N ALA A 14 0.93 -1.78 -14.17
CA ALA A 14 1.13 -0.35 -14.37
C ALA A 14 1.90 0.31 -13.21
N VAL A 15 1.73 -0.16 -11.98
CA VAL A 15 2.57 0.26 -10.84
C VAL A 15 4.02 -0.09 -11.11
N TRP A 16 4.30 -1.31 -11.58
CA TRP A 16 5.65 -1.70 -11.99
C TRP A 16 6.21 -0.77 -13.08
N GLU A 17 5.49 -0.62 -14.19
CA GLU A 17 5.94 0.17 -15.35
C GLU A 17 6.10 1.66 -15.08
N ASN A 18 5.31 2.24 -14.17
CA ASN A 18 5.24 3.69 -13.99
C ASN A 18 5.81 4.19 -12.66
N LEU A 19 5.78 3.37 -11.61
CA LEU A 19 6.37 3.73 -10.32
C LEU A 19 7.70 3.04 -10.09
N GLN A 20 7.90 1.79 -10.54
CA GLN A 20 9.15 1.08 -10.27
C GLN A 20 10.21 1.27 -11.37
N GLN A 21 9.79 1.48 -12.62
CA GLN A 21 10.72 1.68 -13.76
C GLN A 21 11.08 3.15 -14.03
N LYS A 22 10.35 4.10 -13.44
CA LYS A 22 10.52 5.56 -13.68
C LYS A 22 10.70 6.29 -12.36
N ASN A 23 11.23 7.52 -12.42
CA ASN A 23 11.43 8.37 -11.23
C ASN A 23 10.85 9.80 -11.40
N GLU A 24 10.09 10.06 -12.47
CA GLU A 24 9.51 11.36 -12.83
C GLU A 24 8.49 11.88 -11.80
N LEU A 25 8.02 10.99 -10.92
CA LEU A 25 7.07 11.31 -9.87
C LEU A 25 7.76 11.69 -8.54
N HIS A 26 9.09 11.72 -8.47
CA HIS A 26 9.80 12.08 -7.24
C HIS A 26 9.27 13.37 -6.62
N GLU A 27 8.96 13.32 -5.33
CA GLU A 27 8.40 14.42 -4.52
C GLU A 27 7.02 14.90 -4.97
N LYS A 28 6.33 14.15 -5.83
CA LYS A 28 4.93 14.42 -6.18
C LYS A 28 3.99 13.70 -5.23
N ARG A 29 2.78 14.25 -5.11
CA ARG A 29 1.65 13.57 -4.51
C ARG A 29 0.86 12.87 -5.60
N ILE A 30 0.67 11.56 -5.46
CA ILE A 30 -0.09 10.73 -6.39
C ILE A 30 -1.22 10.03 -5.65
N ALA A 31 -2.20 9.53 -6.40
CA ALA A 31 -3.26 8.68 -5.86
C ALA A 31 -3.44 7.41 -6.69
N LEU A 32 -3.59 6.29 -5.98
CA LEU A 32 -3.92 4.97 -6.53
C LEU A 32 -5.29 4.54 -6.01
N LYS A 33 -6.06 3.84 -6.85
CA LYS A 33 -7.26 3.13 -6.42
C LYS A 33 -6.88 1.71 -6.01
N GLY A 34 -7.57 1.13 -5.06
CA GLY A 34 -7.35 -0.26 -4.66
C GLY A 34 -8.13 -0.65 -3.42
N PHE A 35 -7.93 -1.89 -2.99
CA PHE A 35 -8.54 -2.48 -1.80
C PHE A 35 -7.47 -2.65 -0.71
N ILE A 36 -7.88 -2.49 0.56
CA ILE A 36 -6.99 -2.84 1.67
C ILE A 36 -7.07 -4.35 1.89
N SER A 37 -5.98 -5.06 1.62
CA SER A 37 -5.86 -6.48 1.94
C SER A 37 -5.33 -6.70 3.36
N LEU A 38 -5.95 -7.67 4.06
CA LEU A 38 -5.59 -8.10 5.42
C LEU A 38 -4.86 -9.45 5.46
N ASP A 39 -4.62 -10.11 4.32
CA ASP A 39 -4.04 -11.47 4.26
C ASP A 39 -2.65 -11.55 4.88
N GLN A 40 -1.89 -10.46 4.83
CA GLN A 40 -0.58 -10.31 5.46
C GLN A 40 -0.57 -9.26 6.57
N LEU A 41 -1.72 -9.03 7.21
CA LEU A 41 -1.85 -8.05 8.28
C LEU A 41 -0.84 -8.32 9.40
N ARG A 42 -0.03 -7.32 9.73
CA ARG A 42 0.80 -7.31 10.93
C ARG A 42 0.40 -6.16 11.83
N ILE A 43 0.17 -6.45 13.11
CA ILE A 43 -0.21 -5.47 14.10
C ILE A 43 0.98 -5.20 15.02
N ARG A 44 1.45 -3.95 15.08
CA ARG A 44 2.54 -3.53 15.97
C ARG A 44 2.09 -2.33 16.80
N GLY A 45 1.65 -2.60 18.03
CA GLY A 45 1.09 -1.58 18.91
C GLY A 45 -0.16 -0.94 18.29
N ASN A 46 -0.04 0.32 17.87
CA ASN A 46 -1.12 1.07 17.22
C ASN A 46 -1.02 1.09 15.69
N ALA A 47 0.00 0.46 15.09
CA ALA A 47 0.18 0.44 13.65
C ALA A 47 -0.34 -0.88 13.04
N PHE A 48 -1.07 -0.76 11.93
CA PHE A 48 -1.46 -1.87 11.06
C PHE A 48 -0.63 -1.84 9.79
N HIS A 49 0.16 -2.87 9.57
CA HIS A 49 0.90 -3.10 8.33
C HIS A 49 0.03 -3.97 7.43
N CYS A 50 -0.42 -3.41 6.31
CA CYS A 50 -1.32 -4.04 5.35
C CYS A 50 -0.87 -3.73 3.92
N GLN A 51 -1.64 -4.17 2.94
CA GLN A 51 -1.33 -3.96 1.52
C GLN A 51 -2.48 -3.23 0.84
N LEU A 52 -2.15 -2.35 -0.09
CA LEU A 52 -3.07 -1.95 -1.15
C LEU A 52 -2.94 -2.96 -2.28
N VAL A 53 -4.07 -3.52 -2.72
CA VAL A 53 -4.14 -4.46 -3.84
C VAL A 53 -5.11 -3.95 -4.91
N ASP A 54 -4.94 -4.42 -6.15
CA ASP A 54 -5.93 -4.18 -7.20
C ASP A 54 -7.16 -5.10 -7.06
N HIS A 55 -8.06 -5.04 -8.04
CA HIS A 55 -9.30 -5.82 -8.05
C HIS A 55 -9.10 -7.33 -8.21
N GLU A 56 -7.95 -7.78 -8.69
CA GLU A 56 -7.59 -9.20 -8.80
C GLU A 56 -6.83 -9.68 -7.56
N GLY A 57 -6.49 -8.76 -6.64
CA GLY A 57 -5.75 -9.05 -5.42
C GLY A 57 -4.23 -8.90 -5.58
N HIS A 58 -3.75 -8.41 -6.73
CA HIS A 58 -2.31 -8.21 -6.94
C HIS A 58 -1.79 -6.99 -6.18
N HIS A 59 -0.56 -7.11 -5.68
CA HIS A 59 0.07 -6.10 -4.85
C HIS A 59 0.30 -4.77 -5.59
N LEU A 60 -0.12 -3.65 -4.98
CA LEU A 60 0.19 -2.29 -5.44
C LEU A 60 1.20 -1.59 -4.53
N LEU A 61 1.00 -1.65 -3.22
CA LEU A 61 1.83 -0.92 -2.25
C LEU A 61 1.71 -1.48 -0.82
N HIS A 62 2.79 -1.42 -0.04
CA HIS A 62 2.72 -1.60 1.42
C HIS A 62 2.24 -0.35 2.15
N LEU A 63 1.30 -0.56 3.07
CA LEU A 63 0.69 0.51 3.85
C LEU A 63 0.92 0.30 5.33
N ILE A 64 1.23 1.40 6.02
CA ILE A 64 1.24 1.45 7.48
C ILE A 64 0.17 2.45 7.88
N LEU A 65 -0.88 1.96 8.52
CA LEU A 65 -2.00 2.76 9.00
C LEU A 65 -2.02 2.74 10.52
N GLU A 66 -1.83 3.91 11.14
CA GLU A 66 -1.93 4.03 12.59
C GLU A 66 -3.40 4.14 13.03
N LYS A 67 -3.74 3.55 14.18
CA LYS A 67 -5.06 3.72 14.81
C LYS A 67 -5.33 5.21 15.03
N GLY A 68 -6.42 5.70 14.45
CA GLY A 68 -6.78 7.10 14.55
C GLY A 68 -8.29 7.33 14.48
N ARG A 69 -8.67 8.58 14.26
CA ARG A 69 -10.04 9.00 13.92
C ARG A 69 -10.24 9.21 12.41
N LYS A 70 -9.16 9.14 11.62
CA LYS A 70 -9.13 9.30 10.16
C LYS A 70 -7.93 8.56 9.58
N ASN A 71 -7.95 8.27 8.28
CA ASN A 71 -6.88 7.57 7.55
C ASN A 71 -6.38 6.32 8.29
N SER A 72 -7.30 5.51 8.82
CA SER A 72 -6.95 4.42 9.73
C SER A 72 -7.84 3.20 9.55
N LEU A 73 -7.44 2.07 10.11
CA LEU A 73 -8.26 0.87 10.15
C LEU A 73 -8.91 0.70 11.53
N LYS A 74 -10.18 0.29 11.52
CA LYS A 74 -10.91 -0.18 12.69
C LYS A 74 -11.26 -1.63 12.46
N LEU A 75 -10.58 -2.50 13.20
CA LEU A 75 -10.79 -3.94 13.13
C LEU A 75 -11.48 -4.39 14.41
N ASP A 76 -12.63 -5.04 14.27
CA ASP A 76 -13.30 -5.74 15.34
C ASP A 76 -12.73 -7.16 15.42
N ILE A 77 -11.84 -7.38 16.39
CA ILE A 77 -11.14 -8.64 16.60
C ILE A 77 -11.92 -9.47 17.61
N LYS A 78 -12.48 -10.60 17.17
CA LYS A 78 -13.30 -11.47 18.02
C LYS A 78 -12.46 -12.42 18.86
N ASN A 79 -11.43 -13.00 18.25
CA ASN A 79 -10.58 -13.99 18.89
C ASN A 79 -9.12 -13.84 18.45
N THR A 80 -8.19 -14.24 19.31
CA THR A 80 -6.77 -14.31 18.98
C THR A 80 -6.16 -15.60 19.52
N GLU A 81 -5.47 -16.34 18.68
CA GLU A 81 -4.79 -17.58 19.05
C GLU A 81 -3.30 -17.49 18.71
N LYS A 82 -2.44 -17.92 19.65
CA LYS A 82 -0.99 -18.03 19.42
C LYS A 82 -0.58 -19.48 19.42
N ALA A 83 -0.17 -20.00 18.27
CA ALA A 83 0.28 -21.37 18.10
C ALA A 83 1.46 -21.44 17.11
N ASN A 84 2.47 -22.27 17.41
CA ASN A 84 3.63 -22.48 16.53
C ASN A 84 4.35 -21.19 16.06
N ASN A 85 4.52 -20.21 16.96
CA ASN A 85 5.07 -18.87 16.65
C ASN A 85 4.23 -18.05 15.65
N LEU A 86 3.02 -18.48 15.33
CA LEU A 86 2.03 -17.74 14.55
C LEU A 86 0.98 -17.14 15.48
N HIS A 87 0.46 -15.97 15.10
CA HIS A 87 -0.63 -15.30 15.79
C HIS A 87 -1.81 -15.18 14.85
N TYR A 88 -2.81 -16.04 15.05
CA TYR A 88 -4.06 -16.05 14.31
C TYR A 88 -5.01 -15.03 14.94
N ILE A 89 -5.66 -14.26 14.09
CA ILE A 89 -6.58 -13.18 14.49
C ILE A 89 -7.87 -13.41 13.71
N ASP A 90 -8.96 -13.59 14.45
CA ASP A 90 -10.29 -13.67 13.86
C ASP A 90 -10.90 -12.27 13.83
N ILE A 91 -11.18 -11.79 12.62
CA ILE A 91 -11.64 -10.43 12.35
C ILE A 91 -13.08 -10.51 11.86
N ASP A 92 -13.97 -9.79 12.56
CA ASP A 92 -15.34 -9.60 12.10
C ASP A 92 -15.36 -8.55 11.00
N MET A 93 -15.37 -9.04 9.76
CA MET A 93 -15.33 -8.22 8.55
C MET A 93 -16.58 -7.33 8.37
N GLN A 94 -17.70 -7.62 9.05
CA GLN A 94 -18.92 -6.80 8.96
C GLN A 94 -18.85 -5.59 9.88
N ASN A 95 -18.25 -5.75 11.06
CA ASN A 95 -18.09 -4.68 12.04
C ASN A 95 -16.74 -3.94 11.92
N SER A 96 -15.90 -4.35 10.98
CA SER A 96 -14.62 -3.72 10.67
C SER A 96 -14.74 -2.78 9.46
N TYR A 97 -14.00 -1.68 9.49
CA TYR A 97 -14.07 -0.63 8.47
C TYR A 97 -12.78 0.20 8.39
N ILE A 98 -12.64 0.92 7.29
CA ILE A 98 -11.64 1.94 7.05
C ILE A 98 -12.24 3.28 7.48
N LEU A 99 -11.45 4.12 8.15
CA LEU A 99 -11.79 5.52 8.38
C LEU A 99 -11.10 6.36 7.31
N ASP A 100 -11.89 7.09 6.53
CA ASP A 100 -11.37 8.01 5.51
C ASP A 100 -10.72 9.27 6.13
N ASN A 101 -10.32 10.22 5.30
CA ASN A 101 -9.67 11.46 5.76
C ASN A 101 -10.60 12.38 6.56
N GLU A 102 -11.91 12.28 6.36
CA GLU A 102 -12.93 13.06 7.06
C GLU A 102 -13.44 12.32 8.32
N GLY A 103 -13.06 11.05 8.50
CA GLY A 103 -13.47 10.19 9.60
C GLY A 103 -14.75 9.42 9.34
N ASN A 104 -15.21 9.33 8.09
CA ASN A 104 -16.34 8.49 7.71
C ASN A 104 -15.91 7.03 7.57
N ASN A 105 -16.87 6.14 7.79
CA ASN A 105 -16.66 4.71 7.67
C ASN A 105 -16.78 4.27 6.21
N ILE A 106 -15.77 3.55 5.73
CA ILE A 106 -15.78 2.83 4.45
C ILE A 106 -15.69 1.33 4.78
N PRO A 107 -16.63 0.49 4.33
CA PRO A 107 -16.53 -0.97 4.49
C PRO A 107 -15.20 -1.52 3.93
N LEU A 108 -14.61 -2.53 4.58
CA LEU A 108 -13.30 -3.08 4.18
C LEU A 108 -13.26 -3.61 2.74
N GLN A 109 -14.40 -4.07 2.21
CA GLN A 109 -14.52 -4.64 0.87
C GLN A 109 -14.66 -3.57 -0.22
N GLN A 110 -14.75 -2.28 0.15
CA GLN A 110 -14.87 -1.21 -0.84
C GLN A 110 -13.50 -0.76 -1.34
N ASN A 111 -13.50 -0.38 -2.62
CA ASN A 111 -12.37 0.25 -3.26
C ASN A 111 -12.19 1.67 -2.71
N ILE A 112 -10.95 2.04 -2.41
CA ILE A 112 -10.59 3.36 -1.86
C ILE A 112 -9.70 4.12 -2.84
N LEU A 113 -9.62 5.44 -2.67
CA LEU A 113 -8.55 6.24 -3.24
C LEU A 113 -7.49 6.50 -2.16
N LEU A 114 -6.29 5.96 -2.36
CA LEU A 114 -5.15 6.22 -1.49
C LEU A 114 -4.22 7.25 -2.13
N SER A 115 -4.09 8.41 -1.51
CA SER A 115 -3.17 9.47 -1.93
C SER A 115 -1.96 9.55 -1.01
N PHE A 116 -0.75 9.65 -1.57
CA PHE A 116 0.50 9.71 -0.81
C PHE A 116 1.59 10.48 -1.56
N ASN A 117 2.58 10.95 -0.82
CA ASN A 117 3.77 11.57 -1.39
C ASN A 117 4.76 10.47 -1.75
N ILE A 118 5.27 10.44 -2.98
CA ILE A 118 6.25 9.46 -3.42
C ILE A 118 7.66 10.04 -3.35
N ARG A 119 8.57 9.33 -2.68
CA ARG A 119 9.98 9.72 -2.56
C ARG A 119 10.91 8.58 -2.94
N TYR A 120 11.42 8.64 -4.16
CA TYR A 120 12.49 7.76 -4.60
C TYR A 120 13.77 7.95 -3.80
N SER A 121 14.42 6.83 -3.47
CA SER A 121 15.68 6.81 -2.75
C SER A 121 16.81 7.39 -3.61
N LYS A 122 17.62 8.25 -3.01
CA LYS A 122 18.83 8.82 -3.62
C LYS A 122 20.03 8.42 -2.79
N ASN A 123 21.13 8.12 -3.46
CA ASN A 123 22.43 7.96 -2.79
C ASN A 123 22.82 9.30 -2.14
N ALA A 124 23.21 9.26 -0.87
CA ALA A 124 23.43 10.47 -0.06
C ALA A 124 24.56 11.36 -0.59
N GLU A 125 25.61 10.76 -1.15
CA GLU A 125 26.82 11.42 -1.64
C GLU A 125 26.62 11.97 -3.07
N THR A 126 26.17 11.10 -3.98
CA THR A 126 26.07 11.43 -5.41
C THR A 126 24.76 12.10 -5.79
N LYS A 127 23.75 12.09 -4.90
CA LYS A 127 22.36 12.53 -5.13
C LYS A 127 21.64 11.84 -6.28
N LYS A 128 22.25 10.82 -6.92
CA LYS A 128 21.64 10.01 -7.96
C LYS A 128 20.60 9.07 -7.36
N PHE A 129 19.55 8.78 -8.11
CA PHE A 129 18.55 7.80 -7.72
C PHE A 129 19.18 6.41 -7.60
N VAL A 130 18.78 5.68 -6.55
CA VAL A 130 19.22 4.30 -6.33
C VAL A 130 18.43 3.40 -7.26
N GLN A 131 19.15 2.61 -8.05
CA GLN A 131 18.59 1.53 -8.85
C GLN A 131 19.05 0.19 -8.27
N LEU A 132 18.11 -0.74 -8.17
CA LEU A 132 18.36 -2.11 -7.78
C LEU A 132 18.02 -3.04 -8.93
N GLN A 133 18.62 -4.22 -8.94
CA GLN A 133 18.37 -5.24 -9.94
C GLN A 133 17.48 -6.35 -9.39
N VAL A 134 16.49 -6.77 -10.18
CA VAL A 134 15.69 -7.96 -9.90
C VAL A 134 16.58 -9.20 -9.97
N THR A 135 16.66 -9.94 -8.86
CA THR A 135 17.60 -11.07 -8.72
C THR A 135 17.05 -12.39 -9.24
N GLU A 136 15.73 -12.56 -9.23
CA GLU A 136 15.02 -13.80 -9.62
C GLU A 136 13.70 -13.48 -10.31
N ASP A 137 13.29 -14.31 -11.27
CA ASP A 137 11.99 -14.21 -11.94
C ASP A 137 10.86 -14.64 -10.99
N GLY A 138 9.71 -13.96 -11.03
CA GLY A 138 8.43 -14.47 -10.50
C GLY A 138 8.34 -14.67 -8.98
N LYS A 139 9.40 -14.40 -8.21
CA LYS A 139 9.45 -14.66 -6.75
C LYS A 139 9.67 -13.41 -5.91
N HIS A 140 9.71 -12.24 -6.53
CA HIS A 140 9.90 -11.02 -5.77
C HIS A 140 8.59 -10.64 -5.06
N ALA A 141 8.62 -10.56 -3.72
CA ALA A 141 7.44 -10.38 -2.86
C ALA A 141 6.63 -9.08 -3.10
N PHE A 142 7.05 -8.24 -4.04
CA PHE A 142 6.48 -6.91 -4.30
C PHE A 142 5.99 -6.72 -5.74
N PHE A 143 6.52 -7.48 -6.70
CA PHE A 143 6.19 -7.29 -8.13
C PHE A 143 5.88 -8.63 -8.82
N GLU A 144 5.93 -9.73 -8.06
CA GLU A 144 5.52 -11.08 -8.48
C GLU A 144 6.00 -11.42 -9.90
N GLU A 145 5.07 -11.57 -10.84
CA GLU A 145 5.31 -11.95 -12.23
C GLU A 145 5.71 -10.79 -13.16
N TYR A 146 5.55 -9.54 -12.75
CA TYR A 146 5.79 -8.36 -13.60
C TYR A 146 7.29 -8.03 -13.75
N ALA A 147 8.09 -8.42 -12.76
CA ALA A 147 9.52 -8.20 -12.74
C ALA A 147 10.30 -9.42 -13.25
N LYS A 148 11.14 -9.20 -14.26
CA LYS A 148 12.07 -10.21 -14.80
C LYS A 148 13.47 -10.02 -14.25
N LYS A 149 14.16 -11.13 -14.02
CA LYS A 149 15.55 -11.16 -13.60
C LYS A 149 16.40 -10.27 -14.50
N GLY A 150 17.22 -9.43 -13.87
CA GLY A 150 18.10 -8.50 -14.56
C GLY A 150 17.52 -7.11 -14.81
N GLN A 151 16.19 -6.92 -14.73
CA GLN A 151 15.58 -5.60 -14.84
C GLN A 151 15.99 -4.71 -13.66
N GLN A 152 16.18 -3.42 -13.94
CA GLN A 152 16.47 -2.41 -12.93
C GLN A 152 15.16 -1.83 -12.41
N TYR A 153 15.11 -1.42 -11.14
CA TYR A 153 13.97 -0.72 -10.57
C TYR A 153 14.42 0.29 -9.52
N TYR A 154 13.60 1.31 -9.29
CA TYR A 154 13.83 2.30 -8.25
C TYR A 154 13.11 1.89 -6.96
N LEU A 155 13.70 2.19 -5.80
CA LEU A 155 12.97 2.12 -4.53
C LEU A 155 12.35 3.47 -4.22
N PHE A 156 11.11 3.47 -3.73
CA PHE A 156 10.46 4.66 -3.19
C PHE A 156 9.78 4.40 -1.85
N THR A 157 9.63 5.46 -1.06
CA THR A 157 8.75 5.48 0.10
C THR A 157 7.45 6.21 -0.25
N ALA A 158 6.36 5.77 0.39
CA ALA A 158 5.06 6.41 0.32
C ALA A 158 4.76 7.05 1.68
N ASP A 159 4.78 8.39 1.73
CA ASP A 159 4.61 9.15 2.96
C ASP A 159 3.26 9.89 2.99
N SER A 160 2.77 10.19 4.19
CA SER A 160 1.55 10.99 4.41
C SER A 160 0.31 10.42 3.67
N PRO A 161 -0.10 9.18 4.00
CA PRO A 161 -1.27 8.56 3.40
C PRO A 161 -2.54 9.35 3.71
N ARG A 162 -3.38 9.54 2.70
CA ARG A 162 -4.75 10.03 2.78
C ARG A 162 -5.65 9.00 2.11
N ILE A 163 -6.70 8.58 2.79
CA ILE A 163 -7.70 7.66 2.28
C ILE A 163 -8.96 8.46 2.00
N ASP A 164 -9.54 8.32 0.82
CA ASP A 164 -10.82 8.90 0.45
C ASP A 164 -11.76 7.81 -0.09
N SER A 165 -13.05 7.95 0.19
CA SER A 165 -14.07 7.15 -0.49
C SER A 165 -14.13 7.52 -1.98
N LEU A 166 -14.42 6.54 -2.83
CA LEU A 166 -14.64 6.78 -4.26
C LEU A 166 -16.06 7.27 -4.56
N HIS A 167 -16.96 7.15 -3.59
CA HIS A 167 -18.35 7.63 -3.65
C HIS A 167 -18.64 8.54 -2.43
N PRO A 168 -19.33 9.67 -2.63
CA PRO A 168 -19.79 10.52 -1.54
C PRO A 168 -20.90 9.87 -0.71
#